data_AF-X1PF36-F1
#
_entry.id   AF-X1PF36-F1
#
_cell.length_a   1.000
_cell.length_b   1.000
_cell.length_c   1.000
_cell.angle_alpha   90.00
_cell.angle_beta   90.00
_cell.angle_gamma   90.00
#
_symmetry.space_group_name_H-M   'P 1'
#
loop_
_entity.id
_entity.type
_entity.pdbx_description
1 polymer ?
#
loop_
_entity_poly.entity_id
_entity_poly.type
_entity_poly.pdbx_seq_one_letter_code
_entity_poly.pdbx_strand_id
1 'polypeptide(L)'
;MKKRVLLLVFLVVILTGAPKLIRNLALARKRKTFNGWVETKPELIELERVLNSLEINLDQLICLGILIGTDYNPKGIPGIGQKRALQIVKKYKQPVLIFKEVEEQIYSLPKEERFDWKEVFKLFHKPDVSGADFEFGKVNEERIKEILIGEHDFSEERIEKQLDKLKDLKEKQKQKGLSNWV
;
A
#
# COMPACT_ATOMS: atom_id res chain seq x y z
N MET A 1 6.29 17.69 8.14
CA MET A 1 5.24 16.66 8.31
C MET A 1 4.15 16.69 7.23
N LYS A 2 3.37 17.77 7.06
CA LYS A 2 2.20 17.80 6.14
C LYS A 2 2.45 17.38 4.68
N LYS A 3 3.63 17.65 4.10
CA LYS A 3 3.95 17.24 2.70
C LYS A 3 4.12 15.73 2.51
N ARG A 4 4.65 15.00 3.51
CA ARG A 4 4.84 13.53 3.40
C ARG A 4 3.54 12.77 3.62
N VAL A 5 2.68 13.26 4.52
CA VAL A 5 1.37 12.65 4.81
C VAL A 5 0.46 12.67 3.58
N LEU A 6 0.47 13.77 2.81
CA LEU A 6 -0.30 13.86 1.56
C LEU A 6 0.22 12.94 0.45
N LEU A 7 1.50 12.54 0.50
CA LEU A 7 2.06 11.54 -0.40
C LEU A 7 1.55 10.12 -0.08
N LEU A 8 0.99 9.91 1.12
CA LEU A 8 0.47 8.60 1.57
C LEU A 8 -0.90 8.29 0.95
N VAL A 9 -1.60 9.28 0.40
CA VAL A 9 -2.93 9.10 -0.20
C VAL A 9 -2.86 8.25 -1.48
N PHE A 10 -1.68 8.18 -2.12
CA PHE A 10 -1.43 7.29 -3.25
C PHE A 10 -1.32 5.80 -2.87
N LEU A 11 -1.58 5.44 -1.61
CA LEU A 11 -1.51 4.07 -1.13
C LEU A 11 -2.92 3.50 -1.02
N VAL A 12 -3.35 2.83 -2.09
CA VAL A 12 -4.63 2.11 -2.23
C VAL A 12 -5.00 1.34 -0.96
N VAL A 13 -4.03 0.68 -0.33
CA VAL A 13 -4.22 -0.15 0.89
C VAL A 13 -4.70 0.64 2.11
N ILE A 14 -4.27 1.89 2.30
CA ILE A 14 -4.75 2.70 3.43
C ILE A 14 -6.18 3.18 3.16
N LEU A 15 -6.52 3.43 1.90
CA LEU A 15 -7.87 3.84 1.50
C LEU A 15 -8.91 2.73 1.74
N THR A 16 -8.51 1.46 1.70
CA THR A 16 -9.40 0.33 2.05
C THR A 16 -9.62 0.15 3.56
N GLY A 17 -9.08 1.06 4.39
CA GLY A 17 -9.24 1.00 5.84
C GLY A 17 -8.25 0.09 6.57
N ALA A 18 -7.14 -0.32 5.93
CA ALA A 18 -6.14 -1.13 6.60
C ALA A 18 -5.51 -0.34 7.79
N PRO A 19 -5.52 -0.89 9.02
CA PRO A 19 -5.08 -0.15 10.21
C PRO A 19 -3.58 0.18 10.19
N LYS A 20 -2.77 -0.71 9.59
CA LYS A 20 -1.31 -0.59 9.51
C LYS A 20 -0.85 -0.98 8.11
N LEU A 21 0.05 -0.19 7.55
CA LEU A 21 0.73 -0.45 6.29
C LEU A 21 2.24 -0.39 6.51
N ILE A 22 2.95 -1.45 6.11
CA ILE A 22 4.41 -1.48 6.09
C ILE A 22 4.88 -1.31 4.65
N ARG A 23 5.65 -0.25 4.39
CA ARG A 23 6.26 0.02 3.09
C ARG A 23 7.72 -0.40 3.09
N ASN A 24 8.23 -0.59 1.87
CA ASN A 24 9.63 -0.92 1.59
C ASN A 24 10.12 -2.22 2.23
N LEU A 25 9.24 -3.13 2.66
CA LEU A 25 9.65 -4.41 3.26
C LEU A 25 10.46 -5.25 2.26
N ALA A 26 9.98 -5.37 1.01
CA ALA A 26 10.67 -6.08 -0.06
C ALA A 26 11.84 -5.28 -0.69
N LEU A 27 11.87 -3.96 -0.48
CA LEU A 27 12.87 -3.05 -1.07
C LEU A 27 13.92 -2.58 -0.07
N ALA A 28 13.87 -3.06 1.18
CA ALA A 28 14.77 -2.65 2.25
C ALA A 28 16.21 -3.07 1.89
N ARG A 29 16.98 -2.11 1.38
CA ARG A 29 18.38 -2.32 1.02
C ARG A 29 19.11 -0.99 0.96
N LYS A 30 20.42 -1.06 1.19
CA LYS A 30 21.36 0.00 0.84
C LYS A 30 21.84 -0.25 -0.60
N ARG A 31 21.65 0.73 -1.48
CA ARG A 31 22.11 0.64 -2.87
C ARG A 31 22.97 1.83 -3.26
N LYS A 32 23.96 1.57 -4.11
CA LYS A 32 24.78 2.62 -4.73
C LYS A 32 24.01 3.21 -5.90
N THR A 33 23.93 4.52 -5.94
CA THR A 33 23.39 5.34 -7.04
C THR A 33 24.53 6.19 -7.59
N PHE A 34 24.34 6.79 -8.77
CA PHE A 34 25.32 7.69 -9.38
C PHE A 34 25.78 8.81 -8.42
N ASN A 35 24.86 9.37 -7.61
CA ASN A 35 25.14 10.46 -6.67
C ASN A 35 25.49 10.00 -5.24
N GLY A 36 25.77 8.70 -5.01
CA GLY A 36 26.17 8.18 -3.70
C GLY A 36 25.30 7.02 -3.20
N TRP A 37 25.24 6.84 -1.88
CA TRP A 37 24.51 5.72 -1.27
C TRP A 37 23.11 6.13 -0.85
N VAL A 38 22.11 5.36 -1.28
CA VAL A 38 20.72 5.53 -0.85
C VAL A 38 20.34 4.31 -0.01
N GLU A 39 19.91 4.57 1.22
CA GLU A 39 19.37 3.55 2.12
C GLU A 39 17.85 3.65 2.14
N THR A 40 17.18 2.54 1.83
CA THR A 40 15.72 2.43 1.96
C THR A 40 15.42 1.58 3.18
N LYS A 41 14.72 2.15 4.16
CA LYS A 41 14.29 1.47 5.38
C LYS A 41 12.81 1.12 5.30
N PRO A 42 12.37 0.03 5.95
CA PRO A 42 10.95 -0.21 6.18
C PRO A 42 10.29 0.98 6.86
N GLU A 43 9.08 1.33 6.43
CA GLU A 43 8.30 2.44 6.99
C GLU A 43 6.95 1.90 7.44
N LEU A 44 6.59 2.14 8.71
CA LEU A 44 5.26 1.83 9.24
C LEU A 44 4.38 3.08 9.15
N ILE A 45 3.19 2.91 8.57
CA ILE A 45 2.14 3.91 8.50
C ILE A 45 0.92 3.35 9.22
N GLU A 46 0.34 4.17 10.09
CA GLU A 46 -0.84 3.80 10.87
C GLU A 46 -2.00 4.69 10.43
N LEU A 47 -3.11 4.08 10.01
CA LEU A 47 -4.29 4.78 9.49
C LEU A 47 -4.78 5.84 10.48
N GLU A 48 -4.88 5.47 11.76
CA GLU A 48 -5.32 6.38 12.82
C GLU A 48 -4.43 7.63 12.93
N ARG A 49 -3.10 7.47 12.86
CA ARG A 49 -2.16 8.61 12.88
C ARG A 49 -2.36 9.51 11.67
N VAL A 50 -2.61 8.93 10.49
CA VAL A 50 -2.90 9.68 9.27
C VAL A 50 -4.19 10.47 9.43
N LEU A 51 -5.29 9.83 9.80
CA LEU A 51 -6.61 10.44 10.01
C LEU A 51 -6.54 11.58 11.03
N ASN A 52 -5.90 11.34 12.19
CA ASN A 52 -5.74 12.35 13.24
C ASN A 52 -4.88 13.54 12.77
N SER A 53 -3.78 13.28 12.06
CA SER A 53 -2.91 14.35 11.55
C SER A 53 -3.58 15.22 10.48
N LEU A 54 -4.51 14.63 9.73
CA LEU A 54 -5.27 15.30 8.68
C LEU A 54 -6.58 15.86 9.22
N GLU A 55 -7.05 15.46 10.41
CA GLU A 55 -8.35 15.83 11.01
C GLU A 55 -9.53 15.49 10.07
N ILE A 56 -9.52 14.28 9.52
CA ILE A 56 -10.57 13.75 8.64
C ILE A 56 -10.91 12.31 9.05
N ASN A 57 -12.08 11.82 8.64
CA ASN A 57 -12.46 10.42 8.78
C ASN A 57 -12.07 9.58 7.54
N LEU A 58 -12.33 8.26 7.61
CA LEU A 58 -12.00 7.34 6.51
C LEU A 58 -12.74 7.69 5.20
N ASP A 59 -14.02 8.03 5.26
CA ASP A 59 -14.79 8.42 4.07
C ASP A 59 -14.20 9.64 3.38
N GLN A 60 -13.82 10.65 4.15
CA GLN A 60 -13.14 11.84 3.65
C GLN A 60 -11.77 11.50 3.07
N LEU A 61 -11.03 10.55 3.65
CA LEU A 61 -9.75 10.09 3.12
C LEU A 61 -9.93 9.36 1.78
N ILE A 62 -10.95 8.51 1.65
CA ILE A 62 -11.32 7.86 0.38
C ILE A 62 -11.68 8.92 -0.66
N CYS A 63 -12.54 9.87 -0.32
CA CYS A 63 -12.90 10.98 -1.21
C CYS A 63 -11.65 11.76 -1.64
N LEU A 64 -10.74 12.04 -0.70
CA LEU A 64 -9.50 12.75 -0.98
C LEU A 64 -8.64 11.98 -2.00
N GLY A 65 -8.54 10.65 -1.86
CA GLY A 65 -7.88 9.78 -2.84
C GLY A 65 -8.51 9.84 -4.23
N ILE A 66 -9.84 9.73 -4.31
CA ILE A 66 -10.58 9.80 -5.59
C ILE A 66 -10.38 11.17 -6.26
N LEU A 67 -10.42 12.27 -5.52
CA LEU A 67 -10.23 13.62 -6.07
C LEU A 67 -8.83 13.79 -6.71
N ILE A 68 -7.80 13.22 -6.09
CA ILE A 68 -6.40 13.29 -6.59
C ILE A 68 -6.18 12.30 -7.73
N GLY A 69 -6.78 11.11 -7.64
CA GLY A 69 -6.60 10.00 -8.56
C GLY A 69 -6.18 8.73 -7.85
N THR A 70 -6.78 7.62 -8.25
CA THR A 70 -6.47 6.26 -7.79
C THR A 70 -6.27 5.34 -8.99
N ASP A 71 -5.88 4.09 -8.78
CA ASP A 71 -5.78 3.11 -9.88
C ASP A 71 -7.12 2.92 -10.64
N TYR A 72 -8.25 3.21 -10.00
CA TYR A 72 -9.59 3.16 -10.61
C TYR A 72 -10.01 4.45 -11.33
N ASN A 73 -9.30 5.54 -11.09
CA ASN A 73 -9.49 6.82 -11.78
C ASN A 73 -8.14 7.57 -11.90
N PRO A 74 -7.20 7.10 -12.74
CA PRO A 74 -5.79 7.46 -12.66
C PRO A 74 -5.47 8.96 -12.81
N LYS A 75 -6.30 9.69 -13.55
CA LYS A 75 -6.13 11.13 -13.78
C LYS A 75 -6.71 12.00 -12.68
N GLY A 76 -7.49 11.42 -11.76
CA GLY A 76 -8.24 12.17 -10.76
C GLY A 76 -9.09 13.27 -11.38
N ILE A 77 -9.21 14.40 -10.69
CA ILE A 77 -9.85 15.60 -11.22
C ILE A 77 -8.77 16.63 -11.59
N PRO A 78 -8.62 17.01 -12.87
CA PRO A 78 -7.64 18.00 -13.31
C PRO A 78 -7.74 19.31 -12.52
N GLY A 79 -6.59 19.82 -12.08
CA GLY A 79 -6.52 21.03 -11.25
C GLY A 79 -6.84 20.82 -9.77
N ILE A 80 -7.21 19.60 -9.35
CA ILE A 80 -7.34 19.23 -7.94
C ILE A 80 -6.14 18.38 -7.51
N GLY A 81 -5.13 19.06 -7.00
CA GLY A 81 -4.04 18.40 -6.28
C GLY A 81 -4.37 18.17 -4.81
N GLN A 82 -3.52 17.38 -4.17
CA GLN A 82 -3.51 17.05 -2.74
C GLN A 82 -3.93 18.15 -1.74
N LYS A 83 -3.46 19.39 -1.89
CA LYS A 83 -3.82 20.49 -0.97
C LYS A 83 -5.27 20.92 -1.16
N ARG A 84 -5.69 21.08 -2.41
CA ARG A 84 -7.05 21.51 -2.77
C ARG A 84 -8.05 20.41 -2.43
N ALA A 85 -7.72 19.15 -2.73
CA ALA A 85 -8.51 18.00 -2.31
C ALA A 85 -8.74 18.00 -0.79
N LEU A 86 -7.69 18.17 0.01
CA LEU A 86 -7.81 18.23 1.48
C LEU A 86 -8.74 19.37 1.95
N GLN A 87 -8.65 20.55 1.32
CA GLN A 87 -9.54 21.67 1.64
C GLN A 87 -11.00 21.35 1.34
N ILE A 88 -11.28 20.76 0.17
CA ILE A 88 -12.63 20.38 -0.25
C ILE A 88 -13.22 19.34 0.72
N VAL A 89 -12.48 18.25 1.02
CA VAL A 89 -13.02 17.21 1.91
C VAL A 89 -13.23 17.69 3.33
N LYS A 90 -12.39 18.60 3.84
CA LYS A 90 -12.59 19.22 5.16
C LYS A 90 -13.81 20.14 5.19
N LYS A 91 -14.04 20.90 4.10
CA LYS A 91 -15.15 21.85 4.00
C LYS A 91 -16.49 21.13 3.95
N TYR A 92 -16.64 20.16 3.04
CA TYR A 92 -17.93 19.54 2.75
C TYR A 92 -18.22 18.29 3.58
N LYS A 93 -17.18 17.59 4.06
CA LYS A 93 -17.18 16.41 4.96
C LYS A 93 -17.89 15.15 4.43
N GLN A 94 -19.07 15.29 3.84
CA GLN A 94 -19.87 14.19 3.31
C GLN A 94 -19.51 13.92 1.85
N PRO A 95 -19.34 12.65 1.42
CA PRO A 95 -19.00 12.31 0.04
C PRO A 95 -19.90 12.97 -1.00
N VAL A 96 -21.22 12.93 -0.79
CA VAL A 96 -22.21 13.53 -1.71
C VAL A 96 -21.97 15.03 -1.90
N LEU A 97 -21.68 15.77 -0.81
CA LEU A 97 -21.42 17.21 -0.88
C LEU A 97 -20.05 17.52 -1.50
N ILE A 98 -19.05 16.68 -1.22
CA ILE A 98 -17.70 16.79 -1.80
C ILE A 98 -17.77 16.64 -3.32
N PHE A 99 -18.44 15.61 -3.82
CA PHE A 99 -18.50 15.35 -5.26
C PHE A 99 -19.46 16.28 -6.00
N LYS A 100 -20.47 16.84 -5.31
CA LYS A 100 -21.30 17.91 -5.86
C LYS A 100 -20.50 19.18 -6.18
N GLU A 101 -19.52 19.55 -5.35
CA GLU A 101 -18.65 20.71 -5.59
C GLU A 101 -17.82 20.57 -6.88
N VAL A 102 -17.44 19.34 -7.23
CA VAL A 102 -16.53 19.06 -8.35
C VAL A 102 -17.26 18.40 -9.53
N GLU A 103 -18.59 18.36 -9.47
CA GLU A 103 -19.45 17.66 -10.42
C GLU A 103 -19.25 18.18 -11.85
N GLU A 104 -19.24 19.51 -12.03
CA GLU A 104 -18.98 20.14 -13.33
C GLU A 104 -17.60 19.77 -13.88
N GLN A 105 -16.59 19.65 -13.01
CA GLN A 105 -15.24 19.28 -13.42
C GLN A 105 -15.20 17.82 -13.90
N ILE A 106 -15.91 16.91 -13.22
CA ILE A 106 -16.05 15.52 -13.64
C ILE A 106 -16.76 15.43 -15.00
N TYR A 107 -17.86 16.19 -15.19
CA TYR A 107 -18.56 16.23 -16.48
C TYR A 107 -17.74 16.87 -17.60
N SER A 108 -16.83 17.79 -17.28
CA SER A 108 -15.93 18.39 -18.27
C SER A 108 -14.85 17.44 -18.80
N LEU A 109 -14.64 16.29 -18.14
CA LEU A 109 -13.67 15.29 -18.57
C LEU A 109 -14.06 14.68 -19.93
N PRO A 110 -13.05 14.28 -20.75
CA PRO A 110 -13.26 13.41 -21.91
C PRO A 110 -14.07 12.17 -21.52
N LYS A 111 -14.88 11.66 -22.45
CA LYS A 111 -15.83 10.56 -22.17
C LYS A 111 -15.13 9.31 -21.64
N GLU A 112 -13.91 9.06 -22.10
CA GLU A 112 -13.06 7.92 -21.74
C GLU A 112 -12.48 8.05 -20.32
N GLU A 113 -12.49 9.25 -19.76
CA GLU A 113 -11.90 9.57 -18.44
C GLU A 113 -12.97 9.87 -17.37
N ARG A 114 -14.24 10.01 -17.78
CA ARG A 114 -15.36 10.16 -16.86
C ARG A 114 -15.50 8.89 -16.03
N PHE A 115 -15.70 9.07 -14.72
CA PHE A 115 -15.86 7.97 -13.77
C PHE A 115 -17.06 8.25 -12.85
N ASP A 116 -17.71 7.18 -12.36
CA ASP A 116 -18.67 7.30 -11.27
C ASP A 116 -17.94 7.20 -9.93
N TRP A 117 -17.86 8.34 -9.22
CA TRP A 117 -17.22 8.39 -7.92
C TRP A 117 -17.86 7.42 -6.91
N LYS A 118 -19.15 7.07 -7.05
CA LYS A 118 -19.85 6.15 -6.14
C LYS A 118 -19.34 4.73 -6.29
N GLU A 119 -19.08 4.31 -7.52
CA GLU A 119 -18.51 2.99 -7.81
C GLU A 119 -17.09 2.90 -7.24
N VAL A 120 -16.26 3.91 -7.49
CA VAL A 120 -14.90 3.97 -6.95
C VAL A 120 -14.91 4.03 -5.42
N PHE A 121 -15.77 4.85 -4.82
CA PHE A 121 -15.91 4.95 -3.37
C PHE A 121 -16.31 3.60 -2.75
N LYS A 122 -17.24 2.88 -3.37
CA LYS A 122 -17.68 1.56 -2.91
C LYS A 122 -16.54 0.54 -2.91
N LEU A 123 -15.67 0.56 -3.92
CA LEU A 123 -14.50 -0.34 -3.99
C LEU A 123 -13.59 -0.21 -2.77
N PHE A 124 -13.43 1.01 -2.25
CA PHE A 124 -12.59 1.26 -1.06
C PHE A 124 -13.35 1.09 0.25
N HIS A 125 -14.60 1.53 0.32
CA HIS A 125 -15.39 1.50 1.55
C HIS A 125 -15.88 0.09 1.89
N LYS A 126 -16.12 -0.75 0.87
CA LYS A 126 -16.53 -2.14 1.04
C LYS A 126 -15.84 -3.01 -0.02
N PRO A 127 -14.52 -3.22 0.10
CA PRO A 127 -13.79 -4.07 -0.83
C PRO A 127 -14.33 -5.50 -0.72
N ASP A 128 -14.34 -6.20 -1.85
CA ASP A 128 -14.67 -7.62 -1.88
C ASP A 128 -13.47 -8.41 -1.35
N VAL A 129 -13.57 -8.84 -0.09
CA VAL A 129 -12.51 -9.55 0.62
C VAL A 129 -13.02 -10.92 1.05
N SER A 130 -12.21 -11.95 0.79
CA SER A 130 -12.41 -13.29 1.32
C SER A 130 -11.46 -13.52 2.49
N GLY A 131 -11.95 -14.18 3.53
CA GLY A 131 -11.08 -14.70 4.58
C GLY A 131 -10.23 -15.84 4.03
N ALA A 132 -8.96 -15.87 4.40
CA ALA A 132 -8.07 -16.98 4.11
C ALA A 132 -7.28 -17.34 5.37
N ASP A 133 -7.39 -18.59 5.78
CA ASP A 133 -6.48 -19.17 6.76
C ASP A 133 -5.23 -19.64 6.01
N PHE A 134 -4.05 -19.34 6.55
CA PHE A 134 -2.80 -19.79 5.96
C PHE A 134 -1.92 -20.42 7.03
N GLU A 135 -1.32 -21.54 6.66
CA GLU A 135 -0.32 -22.23 7.46
C GLU A 135 1.00 -22.26 6.70
N PHE A 136 2.10 -22.00 7.42
CA PHE A 136 3.42 -22.15 6.84
C PHE A 136 3.84 -23.62 6.85
N GLY A 137 3.68 -24.28 5.71
CA GLY A 137 4.07 -25.68 5.51
C GLY A 137 5.57 -25.96 5.58
N LYS A 138 5.93 -27.24 5.48
CA LYS A 138 7.32 -27.66 5.28
C LYS A 138 7.80 -27.19 3.91
N VAL A 139 9.08 -26.81 3.86
CA VAL A 139 9.71 -26.33 2.63
C VAL A 139 10.17 -27.57 1.85
N ASN A 140 9.83 -27.64 0.56
CA ASN A 140 10.28 -28.70 -0.33
C ASN A 140 11.55 -28.22 -1.06
N GLU A 141 12.71 -28.65 -0.57
CA GLU A 141 14.02 -28.24 -1.10
C GLU A 141 14.29 -28.77 -2.50
N GLU A 142 13.90 -30.02 -2.77
CA GLU A 142 14.06 -30.65 -4.09
C GLU A 142 13.30 -29.87 -5.16
N ARG A 143 12.05 -29.51 -4.87
CA ARG A 143 11.22 -28.71 -5.80
C ARG A 143 11.76 -27.29 -5.98
N ILE A 144 12.33 -26.69 -4.94
CA ILE A 144 12.99 -25.38 -5.06
C ILE A 144 14.21 -25.46 -5.97
N LYS A 145 15.05 -26.50 -5.82
CA LYS A 145 16.23 -26.71 -6.67
C LYS A 145 15.82 -26.96 -8.13
N GLU A 146 14.80 -27.80 -8.36
CA GLU A 146 14.26 -28.05 -9.71
C GLU A 146 13.83 -26.75 -10.40
N ILE A 147 13.01 -25.93 -9.75
CA ILE A 147 12.51 -24.68 -10.33
C ILE A 147 13.64 -23.65 -10.51
N LEU A 148 14.45 -23.42 -9.48
CA LEU A 148 15.44 -22.33 -9.53
C LEU A 148 16.68 -22.69 -10.34
N ILE A 149 17.22 -23.90 -10.19
CA ILE A 149 18.44 -24.33 -10.88
C ILE A 149 18.10 -24.92 -12.24
N GLY A 150 17.09 -25.81 -12.30
CA GLY A 150 16.74 -26.52 -13.53
C GLY A 150 15.99 -25.66 -14.54
N GLU A 151 14.98 -24.89 -14.12
CA GLU A 151 14.15 -24.09 -15.05
C GLU A 151 14.61 -22.64 -15.22
N HIS A 152 15.36 -22.09 -14.25
CA HIS A 152 15.73 -20.67 -14.20
C HIS A 152 17.24 -20.40 -14.10
N ASP A 153 18.08 -21.43 -14.24
CA ASP A 153 19.55 -21.34 -14.31
C ASP A 153 20.20 -20.56 -13.14
N PHE A 154 19.61 -20.60 -11.95
CA PHE A 154 20.25 -20.02 -10.76
C PHE A 154 21.47 -20.85 -10.35
N SER A 155 22.50 -20.16 -9.84
CA SER A 155 23.69 -20.81 -9.27
C SER A 155 23.34 -21.75 -8.13
N GLU A 156 23.69 -23.02 -8.28
CA GLU A 156 23.47 -24.08 -7.27
C GLU A 156 24.06 -23.70 -5.91
N GLU A 157 25.34 -23.32 -5.88
CA GLU A 157 26.03 -22.88 -4.65
C GLU A 157 25.26 -21.77 -3.93
N ARG A 158 24.71 -20.81 -4.69
CA ARG A 158 23.94 -19.70 -4.12
C ARG A 158 22.62 -20.19 -3.52
N ILE A 159 21.92 -21.10 -4.18
CA ILE A 159 20.64 -21.64 -3.70
C ILE A 159 20.85 -22.49 -2.44
N GLU A 160 21.83 -23.39 -2.43
CA GLU A 160 22.14 -24.23 -1.27
C GLU A 160 22.43 -23.40 -0.01
N LYS A 161 23.27 -22.36 -0.16
CA LYS A 161 23.58 -21.44 0.94
C LYS A 161 22.35 -20.70 1.49
N GLN A 162 21.33 -20.45 0.69
CA GLN A 162 20.08 -19.84 1.18
C GLN A 162 19.16 -20.86 1.84
N LEU A 163 19.13 -22.10 1.33
CA LEU A 163 18.36 -23.19 1.93
C LEU A 163 18.90 -23.52 3.34
N ASP A 164 20.21 -23.57 3.52
CA ASP A 164 20.82 -23.80 4.83
C ASP A 164 20.48 -22.68 5.83
N LYS A 165 20.56 -21.42 5.40
CA LYS A 165 20.12 -20.28 6.22
C LYS A 165 18.65 -20.37 6.60
N LEU A 166 17.79 -20.86 5.70
CA LEU A 166 16.37 -21.04 5.96
C LEU A 166 16.14 -22.11 7.04
N LYS A 167 16.90 -23.20 7.02
CA LYS A 167 16.88 -24.26 8.05
C LYS A 167 17.26 -23.70 9.41
N ASP A 168 18.39 -22.99 9.49
CA ASP A 168 18.89 -22.39 10.73
C ASP A 168 17.86 -21.44 11.36
N LEU A 169 17.19 -20.62 10.53
CA LEU A 169 16.15 -19.70 11.01
C LEU A 169 14.92 -20.44 11.55
N LYS A 170 14.50 -21.53 10.90
CA LYS A 170 13.40 -22.36 11.37
C LYS A 170 13.73 -23.05 12.70
N GLU A 171 14.95 -23.51 12.89
CA GLU A 171 15.39 -24.09 14.16
C GLU A 171 15.38 -23.06 15.29
N LYS A 172 15.91 -21.86 15.04
CA LYS A 172 15.89 -20.75 15.99
C LYS A 172 14.46 -20.32 16.36
N GLN A 173 13.52 -20.33 15.42
CA GLN A 173 12.11 -20.02 15.68
C GLN A 173 11.41 -21.03 16.60
N LYS A 174 11.83 -22.31 16.60
CA LYS A 174 11.29 -23.33 17.52
C LYS A 174 11.70 -23.06 18.96
N GLN A 175 12.83 -22.41 19.17
CA GLN A 175 13.38 -22.08 20.48
C GLN A 175 12.79 -20.73 20.96
N LYS A 176 11.56 -20.75 21.51
CA LYS A 176 10.92 -19.53 22.05
C LYS A 176 11.57 -19.12 23.39
N GLY A 177 12.40 -18.07 23.37
CA GLY A 177 12.87 -17.40 24.58
C GLY A 177 11.78 -16.53 25.23
N LEU A 178 11.94 -16.23 26.54
CA LEU A 178 11.03 -15.34 27.30
C LEU A 178 10.85 -13.95 26.67
N SER A 179 11.80 -13.48 25.86
CA SER A 179 11.76 -12.18 25.17
C SER A 179 10.68 -12.09 24.07
N ASN A 180 10.05 -13.19 23.67
CA ASN A 180 8.94 -13.17 22.71
C ASN A 180 7.56 -12.91 23.37
N TRP A 181 7.51 -12.73 24.70
CA TRP A 181 6.28 -12.52 25.48
C TRP A 181 6.21 -11.16 26.18
N VAL A 182 7.24 -10.33 26.05
CA VAL A 182 7.35 -8.99 26.68
C VAL A 182 7.31 -7.91 25.61
#